data_AF-A0AA36HX64-F1
#
_entry.id   AF-A0AA36HX64-F1
#
_cell.length_a   1.000
_cell.length_b   1.000
_cell.length_c   1.000
_cell.angle_alpha   90.00
_cell.angle_beta   90.00
_cell.angle_gamma   90.00
#
_symmetry.space_group_name_H-M   'P 1'
#
loop_
_entity.id
_entity.type
_entity.pdbx_description
1 polymer ?
#
loop_
_entity_poly.entity_id
_entity_poly.type
_entity_poly.pdbx_seq_one_letter_code
_entity_poly.pdbx_strand_id
1 'polypeptide(L)'
;MWAAIFGTKLPDDEYHIKVRFAPGYSPGAIDPRYRMMPQKWMSDTEEWEAVSSFAWERIIRQIEESFECEESKVYRQQIRRRGCLAIVSLIGLIPGFILGFLMSFLGCIDGNTGVCVTGLTFASIFVCALVGLIGGSISMSMVMPNYARAVMNHLEPRLLQLQATNPSMRLDFLNVRMDNSPQFEIRVKLKSRKECELERAAGDKVIATKGVAPQRTALAPLPQSLPSYWTNQDRAVHFRHRCEVSAETRELFQAVLDQTFKARSTRDRVGSLPKRLRLLKCHRVEDSSQWSLYSSCLDRLKVKWPACTPISQHYTATPSEGNEEDGHSGEVLTRPVLGGLANRLDAKLNEFYLMHGTSPNGALGITDAGFRLDFSGSHAGSMFGDGAYFAECSSKADEYSSAGDGIYEGVFALLLCRVSCGQMLRMLRADSRTVEQALGSQVVSSVLGDREASVGTYREFVVFEAAQIYPEYVMLYEREY
;
A
#
# COMPACT_ATOMS: atom_id res chain seq x y z
N MET A 1 15.11 23.00 8.75
CA MET A 1 13.84 23.73 8.80
C MET A 1 12.77 22.78 9.30
N TRP A 2 12.21 22.91 10.51
CA TRP A 2 11.19 21.96 10.98
C TRP A 2 9.86 22.34 10.35
N ALA A 3 9.08 21.32 10.04
CA ALA A 3 7.64 21.39 10.11
C ALA A 3 7.29 21.35 11.60
N ALA A 4 6.98 22.50 12.21
CA ALA A 4 6.38 22.46 13.54
C ALA A 4 4.94 21.96 13.34
N ILE A 5 4.66 20.76 13.84
CA ILE A 5 3.32 20.18 13.92
C ILE A 5 2.69 20.66 15.21
N PHE A 6 1.63 21.45 15.13
CA PHE A 6 0.82 21.80 16.30
C PHE A 6 -0.47 21.01 16.25
N GLY A 7 -0.67 20.15 17.25
CA GLY A 7 -1.96 19.52 17.51
C GLY A 7 -2.81 20.40 18.41
N THR A 8 -3.91 20.96 17.92
CA THR A 8 -4.94 21.57 18.78
C THR A 8 -6.21 20.74 18.73
N LYS A 9 -6.70 20.28 19.90
CA LYS A 9 -8.00 19.61 20.01
C LYS A 9 -9.10 20.66 19.87
N LEU A 10 -9.98 20.47 18.88
CA LEU A 10 -11.22 21.23 18.74
C LEU A 10 -12.40 20.46 19.38
N PRO A 11 -13.58 21.09 19.55
CA PRO A 11 -14.81 20.36 19.88
C PRO A 11 -15.13 19.26 18.84
N ASP A 12 -15.94 18.27 19.24
CA ASP A 12 -16.50 17.23 18.33
C ASP A 12 -15.51 16.22 17.72
N ASP A 13 -14.47 15.84 18.47
CA ASP A 13 -13.48 14.82 18.05
C ASP A 13 -12.75 15.12 16.74
N GLU A 14 -12.61 16.42 16.45
CA GLU A 14 -11.78 16.95 15.37
C GLU A 14 -10.37 17.34 15.86
N TYR A 15 -9.37 16.96 15.09
CA TYR A 15 -7.97 17.17 15.40
C TYR A 15 -7.28 17.86 14.25
N HIS A 16 -6.55 18.91 14.56
CA HIS A 16 -5.86 19.68 13.55
C HIS A 16 -4.35 19.53 13.73
N ILE A 17 -3.68 19.00 12.71
CA ILE A 17 -2.23 18.86 12.60
C ILE A 17 -1.73 20.03 11.76
N LYS A 18 -1.32 21.11 12.41
CA LYS A 18 -0.82 22.30 11.71
C LYS A 18 0.65 22.18 11.41
N VAL A 19 1.03 22.13 10.14
CA VAL A 19 2.41 22.10 9.65
C VAL A 19 2.83 23.50 9.21
N ARG A 20 3.87 24.07 9.82
CA ARG A 20 4.46 25.36 9.42
C ARG A 20 5.93 25.21 9.04
N PHE A 21 6.31 25.77 7.89
CA PHE A 21 7.69 25.81 7.41
C PHE A 21 8.33 27.18 7.76
N ALA A 22 9.19 27.23 8.78
CA ALA A 22 9.81 28.47 9.25
C ALA A 22 11.37 28.41 9.31
N PRO A 23 12.08 29.52 9.03
CA PRO A 23 13.55 29.59 9.18
C PRO A 23 13.98 29.43 10.64
N GLY A 24 15.09 28.72 10.91
CA GLY A 24 15.76 28.73 12.23
C GLY A 24 15.85 27.41 13.01
N TYR A 25 15.22 26.33 12.55
CA TYR A 25 15.29 25.03 13.22
C TYR A 25 15.73 23.91 12.21
N SER A 26 16.37 22.78 12.60
CA SER A 26 16.77 21.57 11.78
C SER A 26 15.73 20.91 10.80
N PRO A 27 16.06 20.41 9.60
CA PRO A 27 15.06 19.84 8.68
C PRO A 27 14.69 18.37 8.91
N GLY A 28 13.42 18.01 8.70
CA GLY A 28 12.96 16.62 8.58
C GLY A 28 12.46 15.94 9.86
N ALA A 29 12.19 16.67 10.93
CA ALA A 29 11.78 16.07 12.20
C ALA A 29 10.47 16.68 12.72
N ILE A 30 9.66 15.82 13.34
CA ILE A 30 8.48 16.18 14.12
C ILE A 30 8.95 16.33 15.58
N ASP A 31 8.54 17.40 16.27
CA ASP A 31 8.89 17.56 17.68
C ASP A 31 8.34 16.36 18.47
N PRO A 32 9.18 15.66 19.27
CA PRO A 32 8.80 14.42 19.97
C PRO A 32 7.52 14.52 20.79
N ARG A 33 7.18 15.72 21.30
CA ARG A 33 5.95 15.95 22.07
C ARG A 33 4.67 15.76 21.24
N TYR A 34 4.75 15.92 19.92
CA TYR A 34 3.64 15.74 18.98
C TYR A 34 3.70 14.40 18.25
N ARG A 35 4.67 13.53 18.57
CA ARG A 35 4.66 12.13 18.10
C ARG A 35 3.70 11.26 18.88
N MET A 36 3.45 11.59 20.15
CA MET A 36 2.51 10.84 20.99
C MET A 36 1.07 11.14 20.57
N MET A 37 0.26 10.09 20.46
CA MET A 37 -1.16 10.22 20.19
C MET A 37 -1.85 10.98 21.34
N PRO A 38 -2.77 11.91 21.07
CA PRO A 38 -3.52 12.60 22.12
C PRO A 38 -4.32 11.61 22.98
N GLN A 39 -4.30 11.74 24.32
CA GLN A 39 -5.05 10.86 25.24
C GLN A 39 -6.56 10.77 24.94
N LYS A 40 -7.14 11.75 24.25
CA LYS A 40 -8.57 11.78 23.89
C LYS A 40 -8.87 11.11 22.53
N TRP A 41 -7.86 10.61 21.82
CA TRP A 41 -8.01 9.60 20.74
C TRP A 41 -8.10 8.19 21.32
N MET A 42 -7.73 8.00 22.59
CA MET A 42 -7.91 6.73 23.25
C MET A 42 -9.41 6.49 23.38
N SER A 43 -9.89 5.47 22.68
CA SER A 43 -11.24 4.98 22.81
C SER A 43 -11.39 4.26 24.16
N ASP A 44 -12.61 4.24 24.69
CA ASP A 44 -12.95 3.50 25.91
C ASP A 44 -12.76 1.97 25.76
N THR A 45 -12.62 1.51 24.51
CA THR A 45 -12.30 0.12 24.17
C THR A 45 -10.88 -0.01 23.60
N GLU A 46 -10.18 -1.02 24.11
CA GLU A 46 -8.77 -1.36 23.81
C GLU A 46 -8.52 -1.59 22.30
N GLU A 47 -9.52 -2.13 21.59
CA GLU A 47 -9.46 -2.40 20.15
C GLU A 47 -9.36 -1.11 19.32
N TRP A 48 -10.16 -0.10 19.64
CA TRP A 48 -10.17 1.17 18.91
C TRP A 48 -9.01 2.08 19.30
N GLU A 49 -8.52 1.98 20.54
CA GLU A 49 -7.29 2.63 20.96
C GLU A 49 -6.08 2.12 20.15
N ALA A 50 -6.03 0.82 19.86
CA ALA A 50 -5.00 0.24 18.99
C ALA A 50 -5.13 0.75 17.55
N VAL A 51 -6.36 0.82 17.00
CA VAL A 51 -6.62 1.34 15.64
C VAL A 51 -6.25 2.83 15.52
N SER A 52 -6.64 3.65 16.49
CA SER A 52 -6.36 5.09 16.47
C SER A 52 -4.86 5.37 16.63
N SER A 53 -4.17 4.61 17.47
CA SER A 53 -2.72 4.73 17.69
C SER A 53 -1.96 4.35 16.42
N PHE A 54 -2.34 3.25 15.79
CA PHE A 54 -1.72 2.80 14.54
C PHE A 54 -1.97 3.77 13.38
N ALA A 55 -3.19 4.29 13.25
CA ALA A 55 -3.53 5.30 12.25
C ALA A 55 -2.74 6.60 12.46
N TRP A 56 -2.59 7.04 13.71
CA TRP A 56 -1.79 8.21 14.08
C TRP A 56 -0.32 8.04 13.68
N GLU A 57 0.31 6.92 14.04
CA GLU A 57 1.70 6.63 13.65
C GLU A 57 1.87 6.63 12.12
N ARG A 58 0.90 6.09 11.38
CA ARG A 58 0.95 6.10 9.91
C ARG A 58 0.86 7.50 9.33
N ILE A 59 -0.02 8.38 9.84
CA ILE A 59 -0.11 9.78 9.40
C ILE A 59 1.24 10.49 9.60
N ILE A 60 1.79 10.38 10.81
CA ILE A 60 3.07 10.98 11.19
C ILE A 60 4.18 10.46 10.29
N ARG A 61 4.24 9.14 10.03
CA ARG A 61 5.23 8.53 9.15
C ARG A 61 5.11 9.02 7.70
N GLN A 62 3.90 9.17 7.17
CA GLN A 62 3.71 9.70 5.80
C GLN A 62 4.19 11.15 5.67
N ILE A 63 3.99 11.97 6.71
CA ILE A 63 4.50 13.34 6.77
C ILE A 63 6.03 13.34 6.77
N GLU A 64 6.66 12.51 7.62
CA GLU A 64 8.13 12.40 7.70
C GLU A 64 8.75 11.90 6.40
N GLU A 65 8.21 10.85 5.80
CA GLU A 65 8.68 10.32 4.52
C GLU A 65 8.52 11.33 3.37
N SER A 66 7.47 12.16 3.39
CA SER A 66 7.27 13.21 2.39
C SER A 66 8.30 14.35 2.54
N PHE A 67 8.81 14.57 3.75
CA PHE A 67 9.95 15.45 3.94
C PHE A 67 11.24 14.85 3.38
N GLU A 68 11.39 13.52 3.37
CA GLU A 68 12.61 12.81 2.94
C GLU A 68 12.58 12.35 1.48
N CYS A 69 11.64 12.81 0.65
CA CYS A 69 11.64 12.48 -0.77
C CYS A 69 12.84 13.10 -1.52
N GLU A 70 13.26 12.48 -2.63
CA GLU A 70 14.43 12.94 -3.41
C GLU A 70 14.31 14.39 -3.88
N GLU A 71 13.13 14.80 -4.33
CA GLU A 71 12.89 16.18 -4.78
C GLU A 71 13.01 17.20 -3.62
N SER A 72 12.46 16.88 -2.46
CA SER A 72 12.51 17.77 -1.29
C SER A 72 13.90 17.81 -0.65
N LYS A 73 14.70 16.74 -0.74
CA LYS A 73 16.13 16.72 -0.34
C LYS A 73 16.96 17.76 -1.11
N VAL A 74 16.74 17.88 -2.42
CA VAL A 74 17.44 18.85 -3.28
C VAL A 74 17.16 20.28 -2.81
N TYR A 75 15.88 20.63 -2.65
CA TYR A 75 15.51 21.96 -2.16
C TYR A 75 15.99 22.21 -0.73
N ARG A 76 15.94 21.19 0.15
CA ARG A 76 16.45 21.27 1.52
C ARG A 76 17.95 21.55 1.56
N GLN A 77 18.74 20.96 0.65
CA GLN A 77 20.17 21.25 0.54
C GLN A 77 20.43 22.69 0.08
N GLN A 78 19.65 23.18 -0.90
CA GLN A 78 19.72 24.57 -1.36
C GLN A 78 19.38 25.55 -0.24
N ILE A 79 18.33 25.27 0.52
CA ILE A 79 17.91 26.06 1.68
C ILE A 79 18.99 26.06 2.77
N ARG A 80 19.61 24.90 3.06
CA ARG A 80 20.69 24.80 4.06
C ARG A 80 21.90 25.65 3.66
N ARG A 81 22.32 25.59 2.40
CA ARG A 81 23.45 26.40 1.89
C ARG A 81 23.15 27.90 2.00
N ARG A 82 21.95 28.32 1.59
CA ARG A 82 21.52 29.73 1.64
C ARG A 82 21.31 30.24 3.06
N GLY A 83 20.83 29.40 3.97
CA GLY A 83 20.69 29.71 5.40
C GLY A 83 22.04 29.90 6.09
N CYS A 84 23.04 29.05 5.81
CA CYS A 84 24.40 29.26 6.30
C CYS A 84 24.99 30.58 5.80
N LEU A 85 24.76 30.93 4.54
CA LEU A 85 25.21 32.20 3.97
C LEU A 85 24.60 33.40 4.71
N ALA A 86 23.30 33.36 5.01
CA ALA A 86 22.62 34.42 5.76
C ALA A 86 23.16 34.57 7.20
N ILE A 87 23.49 33.46 7.88
CA ILE A 87 24.10 33.49 9.22
C ILE A 87 25.49 34.13 9.17
N VAL A 88 26.32 33.76 8.18
CA VAL A 88 27.65 34.36 7.98
C VAL A 88 27.54 35.85 7.68
N SER A 89 26.59 36.26 6.84
CA SER A 89 26.29 37.69 6.58
C SER A 89 25.85 38.42 7.86
N LEU A 90 25.02 37.80 8.70
CA LEU A 90 24.58 38.41 9.96
C LEU A 90 25.74 38.63 10.94
N ILE A 91 26.66 37.66 11.05
CA ILE A 91 27.86 37.75 11.88
C ILE A 91 28.77 38.90 11.41
N GLY A 92 28.85 39.17 10.11
CA GLY A 92 29.65 40.27 9.55
C GLY A 92 29.02 41.66 9.72
N LEU A 93 27.72 41.75 9.98
CA LEU A 93 26.96 43.00 9.99
C LEU A 93 27.26 43.85 11.23
N ILE A 94 27.30 43.23 12.41
CA ILE A 94 27.55 43.93 13.69
C ILE A 94 29.01 44.44 13.79
N PRO A 95 30.04 43.61 13.55
CA PRO A 95 31.43 44.07 13.60
C PRO A 95 31.73 45.06 12.48
N GLY A 96 31.23 44.83 11.26
CA GLY A 96 31.46 45.73 10.12
C GLY A 96 30.91 47.14 10.37
N PHE A 97 29.71 47.24 10.98
CA PHE A 97 29.13 48.53 11.32
C PHE A 97 29.84 49.21 12.50
N ILE A 98 30.01 48.51 13.63
CA ILE A 98 30.56 49.10 14.85
C ILE A 98 32.05 49.43 14.69
N LEU A 99 32.87 48.50 14.19
CA LEU A 99 34.29 48.72 14.00
C LEU A 99 34.57 49.66 12.83
N GLY A 100 33.78 49.57 11.75
CA GLY A 100 33.91 50.49 10.62
C GLY A 100 33.65 51.94 11.04
N PHE A 101 32.55 52.19 11.73
CA PHE A 101 32.21 53.54 12.22
C PHE A 101 33.22 54.05 13.24
N LEU A 102 33.58 53.24 14.24
CA LEU A 102 34.51 53.64 15.30
C LEU A 102 35.91 53.93 14.75
N MET A 103 36.45 53.08 13.88
CA MET A 103 37.79 53.27 13.31
C MET A 103 37.83 54.44 12.33
N SER A 104 36.81 54.62 11.49
CA SER A 104 36.73 55.80 10.63
C SER A 104 36.63 57.10 11.44
N PHE A 105 35.86 57.11 12.54
CA PHE A 105 35.73 58.28 13.42
C PHE A 105 37.04 58.61 14.14
N LEU A 106 37.67 57.62 14.79
CA LEU A 106 38.95 57.80 15.48
C LEU A 106 40.07 58.21 14.52
N GLY A 107 40.16 57.58 13.35
CA GLY A 107 41.15 57.93 12.33
C GLY A 107 41.00 59.37 11.83
N CYS A 108 39.77 59.88 11.71
CA CYS A 108 39.52 61.28 11.35
C CYS A 108 39.89 62.27 12.46
N ILE A 109 39.67 61.92 13.73
CA ILE A 109 40.04 62.77 14.88
C ILE A 109 41.56 62.84 15.03
N ASP A 110 42.23 61.69 14.92
CA ASP A 110 43.68 61.59 15.16
C ASP A 110 44.52 61.91 13.90
N GLY A 111 43.88 62.16 12.75
CA GLY A 111 44.54 62.40 11.47
C GLY A 111 45.31 61.19 10.91
N ASN A 112 45.02 59.98 11.41
CA ASN A 112 45.74 58.77 11.05
C ASN A 112 45.10 58.05 9.85
N THR A 113 45.71 58.21 8.68
CA THR A 113 45.24 57.61 7.42
C THR A 113 45.13 56.08 7.48
N GLY A 114 46.00 55.39 8.22
CA GLY A 114 45.96 53.93 8.34
C GLY A 114 44.72 53.42 9.09
N VAL A 115 44.28 54.17 10.11
CA VAL A 115 43.06 53.86 10.87
C VAL A 115 41.82 54.15 10.03
N CYS A 116 41.83 55.23 9.24
CA CYS A 116 40.77 55.53 8.27
C CYS A 116 40.59 54.42 7.21
N VAL A 117 41.69 53.93 6.63
CA VAL A 117 41.66 52.83 5.64
C VAL A 117 41.11 51.55 6.26
N THR A 118 41.45 51.27 7.52
CA THR A 118 40.92 50.13 8.28
C THR A 118 39.41 50.28 8.52
N GLY A 119 38.93 51.49 8.82
CA GLY A 119 37.49 51.77 8.92
C GLY A 119 36.75 51.52 7.60
N LEU A 120 37.33 51.90 6.47
CA LEU A 120 36.75 51.67 5.13
C LEU A 120 36.68 50.19 4.75
N THR A 121 37.66 49.36 5.15
CA THR A 121 37.58 47.90 4.94
C THR A 121 36.46 47.27 5.76
N PHE A 122 36.28 47.66 7.03
CA PHE A 122 35.13 47.18 7.83
C PHE A 122 33.78 47.68 7.29
N ALA A 123 33.70 48.91 6.78
CA ALA A 123 32.52 49.41 6.09
C ALA A 123 32.21 48.61 4.81
N SER A 124 33.24 48.19 4.07
CA SER A 124 33.07 47.31 2.90
C SER A 124 32.57 45.91 3.30
N ILE A 125 33.05 45.36 4.42
CA ILE A 125 32.54 44.11 5.00
C ILE A 125 31.05 44.27 5.37
N PHE A 126 30.66 45.40 5.97
CA PHE A 126 29.26 45.70 6.27
C PHE A 126 28.39 45.74 5.02
N VAL A 127 28.82 46.42 3.94
CA VAL A 127 28.08 46.48 2.68
C VAL A 127 27.96 45.09 2.04
N CYS A 128 29.04 44.30 1.99
CA CYS A 128 29.02 42.93 1.48
C CYS A 128 28.10 42.02 2.32
N ALA A 129 28.13 42.16 3.64
CA ALA A 129 27.24 41.47 4.56
C ALA A 129 25.76 41.84 4.30
N LEU A 130 25.46 43.13 4.12
CA LEU A 130 24.12 43.63 3.84
C LEU A 130 23.59 43.13 2.48
N VAL A 131 24.41 43.20 1.43
CA VAL A 131 24.06 42.67 0.10
C VAL A 131 23.83 41.15 0.16
N GLY A 132 24.69 40.42 0.88
CA GLY A 132 24.53 38.98 1.10
C GLY A 132 23.24 38.64 1.86
N LEU A 133 22.84 39.47 2.83
CA LEU A 133 21.63 39.28 3.62
C LEU A 133 20.35 39.57 2.82
N ILE A 134 20.35 40.64 2.01
CA ILE A 134 19.25 40.99 1.11
C ILE A 134 19.12 39.93 0.00
N GLY A 135 20.24 39.58 -0.65
CA GLY A 135 20.29 38.56 -1.69
C GLY A 135 19.87 37.19 -1.16
N GLY A 136 20.32 36.81 0.04
CA GLY A 136 19.90 35.58 0.72
C GLY A 136 18.40 35.56 1.00
N SER A 137 17.82 36.70 1.41
CA SER A 137 16.38 36.81 1.71
C SER A 137 15.51 36.67 0.45
N ILE A 138 15.86 37.33 -0.65
CA ILE A 138 15.18 37.22 -1.96
C ILE A 138 15.33 35.80 -2.52
N SER A 139 16.53 35.23 -2.38
CA SER A 139 16.81 33.87 -2.82
C SER A 139 15.98 32.84 -2.04
N MET A 140 15.70 33.10 -0.75
CA MET A 140 14.91 32.20 0.09
C MET A 140 13.42 32.29 -0.20
N SER A 141 12.88 33.48 -0.52
CA SER A 141 11.48 33.63 -0.93
C SER A 141 11.15 32.89 -2.23
N MET A 142 12.14 32.63 -3.10
CA MET A 142 11.95 31.83 -4.31
C MET A 142 11.98 30.31 -4.07
N VAL A 143 12.76 29.82 -3.10
CA VAL A 143 12.94 28.37 -2.90
C VAL A 143 11.95 27.78 -1.92
N MET A 144 11.48 28.55 -0.94
CA MET A 144 10.53 28.08 0.07
C MET A 144 9.18 27.59 -0.53
N PRO A 145 8.55 28.33 -1.47
CA PRO A 145 7.35 27.85 -2.16
C PRO A 145 7.57 26.54 -2.91
N ASN A 146 8.73 26.36 -3.53
CA ASN A 146 9.03 25.17 -4.33
C ASN A 146 9.29 23.94 -3.45
N TYR A 147 9.97 24.12 -2.32
CA TYR A 147 10.12 23.08 -1.31
C TYR A 147 8.76 22.63 -0.74
N ALA A 148 7.90 23.59 -0.36
CA ALA A 148 6.58 23.28 0.17
C ALA A 148 5.70 22.54 -0.86
N ARG A 149 5.78 22.95 -2.14
CA ARG A 149 5.07 22.28 -3.23
C ARG A 149 5.57 20.85 -3.46
N ALA A 150 6.89 20.62 -3.45
CA ALA A 150 7.46 19.28 -3.58
C ALA A 150 6.99 18.35 -2.45
N VAL A 151 7.01 18.83 -1.19
CA VAL A 151 6.49 18.06 -0.05
C VAL A 151 5.01 17.73 -0.23
N MET A 152 4.20 18.68 -0.67
CA MET A 152 2.75 18.50 -0.81
C MET A 152 2.35 17.60 -1.98
N ASN A 153 3.07 17.68 -3.09
CA ASN A 153 2.90 16.76 -4.23
C ASN A 153 3.12 15.29 -3.84
N HIS A 154 3.96 15.04 -2.83
CA HIS A 154 4.14 13.69 -2.28
C HIS A 154 3.17 13.37 -1.15
N LEU A 155 2.90 14.32 -0.26
CA LEU A 155 2.07 14.11 0.92
C LEU A 155 0.59 13.93 0.59
N GLU A 156 0.04 14.74 -0.30
CA GLU A 156 -1.37 14.73 -0.67
C GLU A 156 -1.85 13.34 -1.18
N PRO A 157 -1.20 12.72 -2.19
CA PRO A 157 -1.62 11.39 -2.65
C PRO A 157 -1.45 10.31 -1.58
N ARG A 158 -0.44 10.42 -0.70
CA ARG A 158 -0.20 9.47 0.39
C ARG A 158 -1.26 9.57 1.48
N LEU A 159 -1.69 10.76 1.85
CA LEU A 159 -2.78 10.94 2.81
C LEU A 159 -4.13 10.56 2.21
N LEU A 160 -4.36 10.81 0.91
CA LEU A 160 -5.55 10.30 0.21
C LEU A 160 -5.58 8.76 0.19
N GLN A 161 -4.44 8.11 -0.05
CA GLN A 161 -4.31 6.65 0.05
C GLN A 161 -4.52 6.15 1.49
N LEU A 162 -4.01 6.87 2.48
CA LEU A 162 -4.21 6.53 3.89
C LEU A 162 -5.68 6.65 4.31
N GLN A 163 -6.38 7.68 3.85
CA GLN A 163 -7.82 7.84 4.04
C GLN A 163 -8.61 6.74 3.34
N ALA A 164 -8.22 6.37 2.11
CA ALA A 164 -8.87 5.29 1.37
C ALA A 164 -8.72 3.93 2.07
N THR A 165 -7.61 3.70 2.78
CA THR A 165 -7.35 2.48 3.55
C THR A 165 -7.94 2.50 4.97
N ASN A 166 -8.43 3.65 5.44
CA ASN A 166 -9.01 3.82 6.79
C ASN A 166 -10.36 4.57 6.72
N PRO A 167 -11.46 3.89 6.37
CA PRO A 167 -12.76 4.54 6.14
C PRO A 167 -13.38 5.20 7.37
N SER A 168 -12.93 4.81 8.57
CA SER A 168 -13.27 5.41 9.87
C SER A 168 -12.60 6.76 10.11
N MET A 169 -11.69 7.18 9.23
CA MET A 169 -10.91 8.39 9.37
C MET A 169 -11.05 9.26 8.12
N ARG A 170 -11.32 10.54 8.32
CA ARG A 170 -11.35 11.55 7.25
C ARG A 170 -10.21 12.52 7.45
N LEU A 171 -9.45 12.76 6.38
CA LEU A 171 -8.32 13.68 6.34
C LEU A 171 -8.63 14.80 5.37
N ASP A 172 -8.69 16.04 5.85
CA ASP A 172 -8.93 17.20 5.00
C ASP A 172 -7.75 18.18 5.15
N PHE A 173 -7.21 18.68 4.04
CA PHE A 173 -6.26 19.78 4.07
C PHE A 173 -7.01 21.11 4.24
N LEU A 174 -6.57 21.91 5.21
CA LEU A 174 -7.08 23.23 5.52
C LEU A 174 -5.94 24.24 5.50
N ASN A 175 -6.31 25.52 5.35
CA ASN A 175 -5.39 26.66 5.53
C ASN A 175 -4.06 26.53 4.77
N VAL A 176 -4.09 25.90 3.59
CA VAL A 176 -2.93 25.65 2.75
C VAL A 176 -2.41 26.96 2.17
N ARG A 177 -1.18 27.34 2.55
CA ARG A 177 -0.43 28.47 2.02
C ARG A 177 0.92 27.99 1.53
N MET A 178 1.26 28.33 0.30
CA MET A 178 2.53 27.97 -0.35
C MET A 178 3.37 29.20 -0.68
N ASP A 179 3.15 30.30 0.04
CA ASP A 179 3.85 31.56 -0.16
C ASP A 179 5.19 31.60 0.58
N ASN A 180 5.69 32.79 0.90
CA ASN A 180 6.98 32.99 1.57
C ASN A 180 7.03 32.41 3.00
N SER A 181 5.89 32.01 3.58
CA SER A 181 5.80 31.34 4.87
C SER A 181 4.85 30.15 4.75
N PRO A 182 5.28 29.09 4.06
CA PRO A 182 4.38 28.02 3.72
C PRO A 182 3.88 27.34 5.00
N GLN A 183 2.60 27.02 5.01
CA GLN A 183 1.95 26.31 6.09
C GLN A 183 0.71 25.61 5.56
N PHE A 184 0.36 24.47 6.14
CA PHE A 184 -0.91 23.82 5.90
C PHE A 184 -1.38 23.17 7.19
N GLU A 185 -2.64 22.79 7.22
CA GLU A 185 -3.25 22.12 8.36
C GLU A 185 -3.95 20.87 7.87
N ILE A 186 -3.72 19.74 8.53
CA ILE A 186 -4.45 18.50 8.24
C ILE A 186 -5.49 18.35 9.33
N ARG A 187 -6.76 18.48 8.96
CA ARG A 187 -7.87 18.08 9.82
C ARG A 187 -8.00 16.58 9.76
N VAL A 188 -8.02 15.94 10.93
CA VAL A 188 -8.33 14.54 11.12
C VAL A 188 -9.63 14.45 11.89
N LYS A 189 -10.63 13.83 11.26
CA LYS A 189 -11.92 13.56 11.89
C LYS A 189 -12.14 12.05 11.92
N LEU A 190 -12.35 11.52 13.12
CA LEU A 190 -12.74 10.13 13.30
C LEU A 190 -14.27 10.04 13.18
N LYS A 191 -14.75 9.15 12.32
CA LYS A 191 -16.17 8.92 12.14
C LYS A 191 -16.67 7.99 13.24
N SER A 192 -17.81 8.33 13.82
CA SER A 192 -18.52 7.41 14.71
C SER A 192 -18.96 6.15 13.94
N ARG A 193 -19.19 5.04 14.66
CA ARG A 193 -19.69 3.80 14.08
C ARG A 193 -20.97 4.01 13.25
N LYS A 194 -21.87 4.86 13.75
CA LYS A 194 -23.15 5.20 13.11
C LYS A 194 -22.95 6.00 11.81
N GLU A 195 -21.98 6.91 11.77
CA GLU A 195 -21.62 7.66 10.54
C GLU A 195 -20.96 6.76 9.49
N CYS A 196 -20.11 5.81 9.90
CA CYS A 196 -19.54 4.82 8.98
C CYS A 196 -20.62 3.94 8.35
N GLU A 197 -21.64 3.53 9.13
CA GLU A 197 -22.78 2.73 8.65
C GLU A 197 -23.68 3.55 7.71
N LEU A 198 -23.95 4.82 8.02
CA LEU A 198 -24.73 5.73 7.19
C LEU A 198 -24.03 6.12 5.87
N GLU A 199 -22.73 6.37 5.89
CA GLU A 199 -21.97 6.69 4.68
C GLU A 199 -21.72 5.46 3.79
N ARG A 200 -21.64 4.24 4.35
CA ARG A 200 -21.69 3.01 3.56
C ARG A 200 -23.00 2.92 2.78
N ALA A 201 -24.14 3.10 3.47
CA ALA A 201 -25.46 3.10 2.85
C ALA A 201 -25.67 4.22 1.81
N ALA A 202 -24.94 5.34 1.91
CA ALA A 202 -24.98 6.44 0.95
C ALA A 202 -23.97 6.30 -0.20
N GLY A 203 -22.77 5.76 0.06
CA GLY A 203 -21.73 5.50 -0.93
C GLY A 203 -22.14 4.46 -1.95
N ASP A 204 -22.88 3.44 -1.52
CA ASP A 204 -23.44 2.40 -2.40
C ASP A 204 -24.48 2.96 -3.40
N LYS A 205 -25.17 4.06 -3.04
CA LYS A 205 -26.05 4.79 -3.97
C LYS A 205 -25.30 5.67 -4.98
N VAL A 206 -24.09 6.14 -4.65
CA VAL A 206 -23.29 7.02 -5.53
C VAL A 206 -22.39 6.22 -6.48
N ILE A 207 -21.88 5.06 -6.06
CA ILE A 207 -21.13 4.13 -6.94
C ILE A 207 -22.03 3.63 -8.08
N ALA A 208 -23.35 3.52 -7.85
CA ALA A 208 -24.33 3.21 -8.89
C ALA A 208 -24.47 4.29 -9.99
N THR A 209 -23.91 5.51 -9.83
CA THR A 209 -24.14 6.62 -10.76
C THR A 209 -22.89 7.27 -11.36
N LYS A 210 -21.67 6.96 -10.90
CA LYS A 210 -20.44 7.45 -11.54
C LYS A 210 -19.40 6.34 -11.71
N GLY A 211 -19.29 5.83 -12.94
CA GLY A 211 -18.15 5.03 -13.37
C GLY A 211 -16.86 5.83 -13.19
N VAL A 212 -16.02 5.41 -12.24
CA VAL A 212 -14.71 6.02 -11.98
C VAL A 212 -13.75 5.55 -13.08
N ALA A 213 -13.15 6.51 -13.78
CA ALA A 213 -12.19 6.26 -14.84
C ALA A 213 -10.95 5.49 -14.31
N PRO A 214 -10.44 4.49 -15.06
CA PRO A 214 -9.27 3.72 -14.64
C PRO A 214 -8.02 4.61 -14.60
N GLN A 215 -7.27 4.54 -13.50
CA GLN A 215 -5.88 5.04 -13.47
C GLN A 215 -5.10 4.33 -14.59
N ARG A 216 -4.55 5.11 -15.53
CA ARG A 216 -3.69 4.64 -16.62
C ARG A 216 -2.39 4.08 -16.04
N THR A 217 -2.36 2.77 -15.78
CA THR A 217 -1.11 1.99 -15.81
C THR A 217 -0.53 2.06 -17.22
N ALA A 218 0.79 2.09 -17.36
CA ALA A 218 1.44 1.94 -18.66
C ALA A 218 0.85 0.72 -19.38
N LEU A 219 0.45 0.87 -20.64
CA LEU A 219 -0.20 -0.20 -21.40
C LEU A 219 0.69 -1.44 -21.37
N ALA A 220 0.15 -2.56 -20.87
CA ALA A 220 0.81 -3.85 -20.94
C ALA A 220 1.17 -4.14 -22.42
N PRO A 221 2.28 -4.83 -22.71
CA PRO A 221 2.55 -5.25 -24.08
C PRO A 221 1.42 -6.16 -24.59
N LEU A 222 1.23 -6.22 -25.91
CA LEU A 222 0.32 -7.19 -26.51
C LEU A 222 0.85 -8.61 -26.29
N PRO A 223 -0.04 -9.59 -26.08
CA PRO A 223 0.37 -10.96 -25.77
C PRO A 223 1.08 -11.63 -26.95
N GLN A 224 2.21 -12.27 -26.64
CA GLN A 224 2.94 -13.09 -27.62
C GLN A 224 2.21 -14.38 -27.99
N SER A 225 1.41 -14.91 -27.07
CA SER A 225 0.52 -16.04 -27.31
C SER A 225 -0.72 -15.91 -26.45
N LEU A 226 -1.85 -16.36 -26.99
CA LEU A 226 -3.11 -16.46 -26.26
C LEU A 226 -3.41 -17.93 -25.99
N PRO A 227 -4.10 -18.25 -24.88
CA PRO A 227 -4.52 -19.62 -24.64
C PRO A 227 -5.45 -20.10 -25.75
N SER A 228 -5.17 -21.27 -26.32
CA SER A 228 -5.91 -21.81 -27.46
C SER A 228 -7.39 -22.09 -27.18
N TYR A 229 -7.76 -22.21 -25.90
CA TYR A 229 -9.14 -22.41 -25.46
C TYR A 229 -9.94 -21.11 -25.30
N TRP A 230 -9.34 -19.94 -25.55
CA TRP A 230 -10.06 -18.68 -25.54
C TRP A 230 -10.91 -18.51 -26.79
N THR A 231 -12.07 -17.88 -26.61
CA THR A 231 -12.97 -17.53 -27.70
C THR A 231 -12.37 -16.43 -28.56
N ASN A 232 -11.72 -15.43 -27.95
CA ASN A 232 -11.02 -14.39 -28.69
C ASN A 232 -9.52 -14.71 -28.83
N GLN A 233 -9.05 -14.73 -30.08
CA GLN A 233 -7.65 -14.99 -30.46
C GLN A 233 -6.98 -13.77 -31.12
N ASP A 234 -7.59 -12.58 -31.07
CA ASP A 234 -7.03 -11.36 -31.64
C ASP A 234 -5.85 -10.85 -30.82
N ARG A 235 -4.65 -10.86 -31.42
CA ARG A 235 -3.41 -10.40 -30.78
C ARG A 235 -3.03 -8.98 -31.16
N ALA A 236 -3.79 -8.32 -32.04
CA ALA A 236 -3.50 -6.97 -32.51
C ALA A 236 -4.05 -5.90 -31.56
N VAL A 237 -5.07 -6.23 -30.76
CA VAL A 237 -5.75 -5.28 -29.87
C VAL A 237 -5.99 -5.90 -28.49
N HIS A 238 -5.95 -5.07 -27.45
CA HIS A 238 -6.38 -5.52 -26.13
C HIS A 238 -7.89 -5.76 -26.09
N PHE A 239 -8.29 -6.81 -25.40
CA PHE A 239 -9.69 -7.15 -25.21
C PHE A 239 -9.91 -7.71 -23.81
N ARG A 240 -11.16 -7.60 -23.37
CA ARG A 240 -11.63 -8.19 -22.13
C ARG A 240 -13.03 -8.72 -22.33
N HIS A 241 -13.17 -10.04 -22.25
CA HIS A 241 -14.46 -10.70 -22.33
C HIS A 241 -14.72 -11.56 -21.09
N ARG A 242 -16.00 -11.71 -20.74
CA ARG A 242 -16.48 -12.70 -19.79
C ARG A 242 -17.36 -13.67 -20.56
N CYS A 243 -16.88 -14.89 -20.74
CA CYS A 243 -17.52 -15.93 -21.53
C CYS A 243 -18.24 -16.90 -20.59
N GLU A 244 -19.48 -17.28 -20.89
CA GLU A 244 -20.13 -18.39 -20.19
C GLU A 244 -19.30 -19.67 -20.37
N VAL A 245 -19.18 -20.46 -19.31
CA VAL A 245 -18.51 -21.76 -19.39
C VAL A 245 -19.48 -22.85 -19.87
N SER A 246 -18.95 -23.96 -20.38
CA SER A 246 -19.78 -25.11 -20.77
C SER A 246 -20.42 -25.79 -19.55
N ALA A 247 -21.45 -26.61 -19.78
CA ALA A 247 -22.10 -27.37 -18.71
C ALA A 247 -21.12 -28.31 -18.00
N GLU A 248 -20.23 -28.98 -18.75
CA GLU A 248 -19.21 -29.88 -18.21
C GLU A 248 -18.21 -29.11 -17.33
N THR A 249 -17.83 -27.90 -17.73
CA THR A 249 -16.94 -27.03 -16.94
C THR A 249 -17.64 -26.56 -15.65
N ARG A 250 -18.94 -26.27 -15.72
CA ARG A 250 -19.74 -25.90 -14.55
C ARG A 250 -19.84 -27.06 -13.55
N GLU A 251 -20.09 -28.28 -14.02
CA GLU A 251 -20.12 -29.48 -13.18
C GLU A 251 -18.75 -29.74 -12.53
N LEU A 252 -17.68 -29.59 -13.30
CA LEU A 252 -16.31 -29.66 -12.78
C LEU A 252 -16.07 -28.66 -11.64
N PHE A 253 -16.50 -27.42 -11.79
CA PHE A 253 -16.33 -26.42 -10.74
C PHE A 253 -17.24 -26.63 -9.54
N GLN A 254 -18.45 -27.17 -9.72
CA GLN A 254 -19.24 -27.64 -8.57
C GLN A 254 -18.49 -28.74 -7.81
N ALA A 255 -17.86 -29.69 -8.52
CA ALA A 255 -17.05 -30.72 -7.90
C ALA A 255 -15.82 -30.14 -7.18
N VAL A 256 -15.16 -29.11 -7.74
CA VAL A 256 -14.07 -28.39 -7.05
C VAL A 256 -14.57 -27.77 -5.75
N LEU A 257 -15.73 -27.09 -5.76
CA LEU A 257 -16.30 -26.51 -4.54
C LEU A 257 -16.62 -27.58 -3.49
N ASP A 258 -17.24 -28.69 -3.89
CA ASP A 258 -17.68 -29.75 -2.98
C ASP A 258 -16.49 -30.55 -2.41
N GLN A 259 -15.55 -30.97 -3.24
CA GLN A 259 -14.46 -31.86 -2.83
C GLN A 259 -13.33 -31.13 -2.10
N THR A 260 -13.21 -29.82 -2.30
CA THR A 260 -12.25 -29.00 -1.54
C THR A 260 -12.88 -28.34 -0.32
N PHE A 261 -14.15 -28.60 -0.01
CA PHE A 261 -14.82 -28.07 1.19
C PHE A 261 -14.36 -28.81 2.44
N LYS A 262 -14.03 -28.09 3.51
CA LYS A 262 -13.77 -28.67 4.83
C LYS A 262 -14.77 -28.10 5.82
N ALA A 263 -15.33 -28.95 6.68
CA ALA A 263 -16.18 -28.54 7.79
C ALA A 263 -15.35 -27.92 8.94
N ARG A 264 -14.58 -26.88 8.62
CA ARG A 264 -13.73 -26.11 9.55
C ARG A 264 -14.10 -24.64 9.42
N SER A 265 -13.79 -23.87 10.44
CA SER A 265 -13.97 -22.41 10.46
C SER A 265 -12.83 -21.81 11.26
N THR A 266 -12.27 -20.70 10.80
CA THR A 266 -11.31 -19.89 11.55
C THR A 266 -12.01 -18.71 12.21
N ARG A 267 -11.23 -17.86 12.88
CA ARG A 267 -11.66 -16.56 13.41
C ARG A 267 -12.09 -15.56 12.33
N ASP A 268 -11.72 -15.80 11.07
CA ASP A 268 -12.00 -14.88 9.96
C ASP A 268 -13.44 -15.03 9.44
N ARG A 269 -14.10 -16.15 9.77
CA ARG A 269 -15.49 -16.43 9.40
C ARG A 269 -16.44 -15.45 10.09
N VAL A 270 -17.28 -14.80 9.29
CA VAL A 270 -18.48 -14.09 9.77
C VAL A 270 -19.72 -14.95 9.52
N GLY A 271 -20.48 -15.24 10.58
CA GLY A 271 -21.71 -16.04 10.52
C GLY A 271 -21.47 -17.55 10.59
N SER A 272 -22.52 -18.34 10.38
CA SER A 272 -22.45 -19.80 10.43
C SER A 272 -21.68 -20.38 9.24
N LEU A 273 -21.08 -21.55 9.47
CA LEU A 273 -20.45 -22.37 8.44
C LEU A 273 -21.55 -23.10 7.64
N PRO A 274 -21.61 -22.94 6.30
CA PRO A 274 -22.55 -23.67 5.46
C PRO A 274 -22.17 -25.15 5.38
N LYS A 275 -23.14 -25.97 4.96
CA LYS A 275 -22.92 -27.37 4.62
C LYS A 275 -22.33 -27.53 3.21
N ARG A 276 -22.65 -26.60 2.31
CA ARG A 276 -22.25 -26.66 0.90
C ARG A 276 -22.26 -25.28 0.23
N LEU A 277 -21.44 -25.13 -0.81
CA LEU A 277 -21.44 -23.97 -1.70
C LEU A 277 -22.04 -24.40 -3.05
N ARG A 278 -23.25 -23.95 -3.37
CA ARG A 278 -23.94 -24.31 -4.62
C ARG A 278 -23.64 -23.31 -5.72
N LEU A 279 -22.99 -23.77 -6.79
CA LEU A 279 -22.61 -22.97 -7.95
C LEU A 279 -23.84 -22.57 -8.77
N LEU A 280 -24.12 -21.27 -8.80
CA LEU A 280 -25.19 -20.67 -9.59
C LEU A 280 -24.74 -20.41 -11.01
N LYS A 281 -23.56 -19.80 -11.16
CA LYS A 281 -23.05 -19.36 -12.46
C LYS A 281 -21.53 -19.30 -12.47
N CYS A 282 -20.93 -19.51 -13.64
CA CYS A 282 -19.50 -19.35 -13.80
C CYS A 282 -19.16 -18.69 -15.14
N HIS A 283 -18.22 -17.74 -15.10
CA HIS A 283 -17.69 -17.06 -16.28
C HIS A 283 -16.20 -17.28 -16.38
N ARG A 284 -15.72 -17.61 -17.59
CA ARG A 284 -14.31 -17.52 -17.94
C ARG A 284 -13.97 -16.08 -18.31
N VAL A 285 -12.90 -15.56 -17.73
CA VAL A 285 -12.34 -14.24 -18.03
C VAL A 285 -11.27 -14.41 -19.10
N GLU A 286 -11.40 -13.65 -20.17
CA GLU A 286 -10.42 -13.54 -21.25
C GLU A 286 -9.97 -12.08 -21.34
N ASP A 287 -8.94 -11.73 -20.57
CA ASP A 287 -8.35 -10.38 -20.55
C ASP A 287 -6.91 -10.45 -21.07
N SER A 288 -6.68 -9.92 -22.27
CA SER A 288 -5.39 -10.02 -22.93
C SER A 288 -4.30 -9.14 -22.31
N SER A 289 -4.68 -8.04 -21.63
CA SER A 289 -3.73 -7.20 -20.91
C SER A 289 -3.23 -7.91 -19.64
N GLN A 290 -4.14 -8.44 -18.83
CA GLN A 290 -3.79 -9.20 -17.63
C GLN A 290 -3.04 -10.48 -17.96
N TRP A 291 -3.45 -11.18 -19.03
CA TRP A 291 -2.73 -12.36 -19.50
C TRP A 291 -1.31 -12.04 -19.94
N SER A 292 -1.08 -10.92 -20.64
CA SER A 292 0.29 -10.55 -21.03
C SER A 292 1.19 -10.28 -19.82
N LEU A 293 0.67 -9.62 -18.79
CA LEU A 293 1.43 -9.41 -17.54
C LEU A 293 1.74 -10.73 -16.87
N TYR A 294 0.75 -11.63 -16.80
CA TYR A 294 0.87 -12.96 -16.23
C TYR A 294 1.89 -13.83 -16.98
N SER A 295 1.80 -13.91 -18.31
CA SER A 295 2.73 -14.69 -19.13
C SER A 295 4.17 -14.17 -19.02
N SER A 296 4.35 -12.84 -19.02
CA SER A 296 5.68 -12.25 -18.81
C SER A 296 6.24 -12.51 -17.42
N CYS A 297 5.38 -12.61 -16.40
CA CYS A 297 5.78 -13.06 -15.07
C CYS A 297 6.26 -14.51 -15.09
N LEU A 298 5.52 -15.43 -15.74
CA LEU A 298 5.93 -16.82 -15.89
C LEU A 298 7.31 -16.93 -16.56
N ASP A 299 7.55 -16.20 -17.64
CA ASP A 299 8.86 -16.21 -18.32
C ASP A 299 9.98 -15.73 -17.41
N ARG A 300 9.75 -14.66 -16.65
CA ARG A 300 10.71 -14.16 -15.64
C ARG A 300 10.98 -15.19 -14.55
N LEU A 301 9.95 -15.87 -14.06
CA LEU A 301 10.09 -16.92 -13.04
C LEU A 301 10.84 -18.14 -13.59
N LYS A 302 10.62 -18.54 -14.85
CA LYS A 302 11.37 -19.63 -15.51
C LYS A 302 12.85 -19.32 -15.63
N VAL A 303 13.20 -18.08 -16.00
CA VAL A 303 14.61 -17.65 -16.07
C VAL A 303 15.25 -17.69 -14.68
N LYS A 304 14.52 -17.22 -13.66
CA LYS A 304 15.04 -17.14 -12.29
C LYS A 304 15.14 -18.51 -11.61
N TRP A 305 14.14 -19.36 -11.79
CA TRP A 305 14.04 -20.69 -11.20
C TRP A 305 13.69 -21.72 -12.28
N PRO A 306 14.70 -22.40 -12.86
CA PRO A 306 14.49 -23.44 -13.87
C PRO A 306 13.58 -24.59 -13.39
N ALA A 307 13.61 -24.89 -12.09
CA ALA A 307 12.66 -25.74 -11.39
C ALA A 307 12.56 -25.30 -9.92
N CYS A 308 11.34 -25.05 -9.45
CA CYS A 308 11.07 -24.74 -8.05
C CYS A 308 10.94 -26.03 -7.23
N THR A 309 11.16 -25.94 -5.91
CA THR A 309 10.86 -27.04 -4.99
C THR A 309 9.36 -27.34 -4.99
N PRO A 310 8.91 -28.56 -5.37
CA PRO A 310 7.50 -28.94 -5.30
C PRO A 310 6.99 -28.97 -3.86
N ILE A 311 5.70 -28.65 -3.67
CA ILE A 311 5.05 -28.68 -2.34
C ILE A 311 5.26 -30.01 -1.64
N SER A 312 5.08 -31.12 -2.37
CA SER A 312 5.14 -32.47 -1.83
C SER A 312 6.48 -32.79 -1.16
N GLN A 313 7.58 -32.21 -1.62
CA GLN A 313 8.91 -32.40 -1.00
C GLN A 313 9.02 -31.78 0.39
N HIS A 314 8.16 -30.81 0.74
CA HIS A 314 8.10 -30.29 2.11
C HIS A 314 7.47 -31.28 3.11
N TYR A 315 6.84 -32.36 2.63
CA TYR A 315 6.12 -33.35 3.45
C TYR A 315 6.80 -34.73 3.45
N THR A 316 7.93 -34.91 2.75
CA THR A 316 8.67 -36.19 2.70
C THR A 316 9.68 -36.41 3.83
N ALA A 317 9.80 -35.47 4.77
CA ALA A 317 10.54 -35.73 6.01
C ALA A 317 9.65 -36.61 6.91
N THR A 318 10.14 -37.79 7.28
CA THR A 318 9.47 -38.75 8.18
C THR A 318 8.80 -38.03 9.36
N PRO A 319 7.55 -38.37 9.72
CA PRO A 319 6.90 -37.83 10.89
C PRO A 319 7.80 -38.07 12.10
N SER A 320 8.28 -37.01 12.74
CA SER A 320 8.82 -37.11 14.10
C SER A 320 7.65 -37.54 14.98
N GLU A 321 7.67 -38.80 15.40
CA GLU A 321 6.85 -39.46 16.43
C GLU A 321 5.63 -38.66 16.92
N GLY A 322 4.43 -39.02 16.45
CA GLY A 322 3.21 -38.65 17.18
C GLY A 322 1.87 -38.72 16.47
N ASN A 323 1.77 -38.44 15.16
CA ASN A 323 0.46 -38.37 14.49
C ASN A 323 0.48 -39.11 13.14
N GLU A 324 0.11 -40.39 13.15
CA GLU A 324 -0.02 -41.22 11.95
C GLU A 324 -1.34 -41.02 11.19
N GLU A 325 -2.20 -40.07 11.60
CA GLU A 325 -3.52 -39.85 10.97
C GLU A 325 -3.59 -38.69 9.96
N ASP A 326 -2.58 -37.83 9.87
CA ASP A 326 -2.61 -36.69 8.93
C ASP A 326 -2.12 -37.14 7.55
N GLY A 327 -3.00 -37.80 6.80
CA GLY A 327 -2.84 -38.21 5.40
C GLY A 327 -2.70 -37.06 4.39
N HIS A 328 -1.84 -36.09 4.67
CA HIS A 328 -1.58 -34.95 3.80
C HIS A 328 -0.69 -35.38 2.63
N SER A 329 -1.29 -35.52 1.45
CA SER A 329 -0.63 -35.90 0.19
C SER A 329 0.46 -34.93 -0.28
N GLY A 330 0.66 -33.80 0.42
CA GLY A 330 1.56 -32.73 -0.03
C GLY A 330 1.16 -32.11 -1.37
N GLU A 331 -0.02 -32.44 -1.91
CA GLU A 331 -0.56 -31.89 -3.15
C GLU A 331 -1.59 -30.80 -2.87
N VAL A 332 -1.82 -29.93 -3.85
CA VAL A 332 -2.86 -28.88 -3.77
C VAL A 332 -4.24 -29.52 -3.98
N LEU A 333 -5.21 -29.24 -3.10
CA LEU A 333 -6.53 -29.89 -3.07
C LEU A 333 -7.34 -29.73 -4.37
N THR A 334 -7.15 -28.63 -5.10
CA THR A 334 -7.83 -28.42 -6.39
C THR A 334 -7.30 -29.34 -7.49
N ARG A 335 -6.02 -29.73 -7.43
CA ARG A 335 -5.33 -30.48 -8.49
C ARG A 335 -6.01 -31.80 -8.88
N PRO A 336 -6.36 -32.72 -7.97
CA PRO A 336 -6.97 -34.00 -8.33
C PRO A 336 -8.36 -33.83 -8.97
N VAL A 337 -9.05 -32.74 -8.67
CA VAL A 337 -10.43 -32.51 -9.13
C VAL A 337 -10.47 -31.87 -10.52
N LEU A 338 -9.45 -31.09 -10.90
CA LEU A 338 -9.46 -30.22 -12.10
C LEU A 338 -9.41 -30.93 -13.45
N GLY A 339 -9.18 -32.24 -13.50
CA GLY A 339 -9.09 -33.00 -14.75
C GLY A 339 -8.14 -32.34 -15.77
N GLY A 340 -8.63 -32.12 -16.99
CA GLY A 340 -7.83 -31.54 -18.08
C GLY A 340 -7.36 -30.10 -17.85
N LEU A 341 -7.95 -29.35 -16.91
CA LEU A 341 -7.47 -27.99 -16.58
C LEU A 341 -6.09 -28.04 -15.92
N ALA A 342 -5.77 -29.09 -15.14
CA ALA A 342 -4.49 -29.23 -14.49
C ALA A 342 -3.31 -29.33 -15.47
N ASN A 343 -3.55 -29.82 -16.70
CA ASN A 343 -2.55 -29.92 -17.76
C ASN A 343 -2.15 -28.56 -18.34
N ARG A 344 -2.89 -27.50 -18.01
CA ARG A 344 -2.61 -26.13 -18.47
C ARG A 344 -1.62 -25.38 -17.57
N LEU A 345 -1.23 -25.98 -16.45
CA LEU A 345 -0.39 -25.36 -15.42
C LEU A 345 1.07 -25.84 -15.55
N ASP A 346 2.02 -24.95 -15.32
CA ASP A 346 3.45 -25.29 -15.25
C ASP A 346 3.83 -25.75 -13.83
N ALA A 347 3.89 -27.07 -13.65
CA ALA A 347 4.28 -27.68 -12.37
C ALA A 347 5.70 -27.30 -11.92
N LYS A 348 6.62 -26.94 -12.83
CA LYS A 348 7.99 -26.53 -12.46
C LYS A 348 8.03 -25.18 -11.76
N LEU A 349 6.99 -24.38 -11.93
CA LEU A 349 6.86 -23.05 -11.34
C LEU A 349 5.89 -23.03 -10.16
N ASN A 350 5.43 -24.19 -9.68
CA ASN A 350 4.35 -24.25 -8.69
C ASN A 350 3.14 -23.40 -9.15
N GLU A 351 2.73 -23.55 -10.42
CA GLU A 351 1.52 -22.92 -10.93
C GLU A 351 0.30 -23.73 -10.47
N PHE A 352 -0.64 -23.07 -9.81
CA PHE A 352 -1.82 -23.70 -9.24
C PHE A 352 -3.10 -22.95 -9.60
N TYR A 353 -4.21 -23.67 -9.63
CA TYR A 353 -5.53 -23.06 -9.54
C TYR A 353 -5.92 -22.94 -8.07
N LEU A 354 -6.04 -21.70 -7.58
CA LEU A 354 -6.39 -21.41 -6.20
C LEU A 354 -7.57 -20.43 -6.15
N MET A 355 -8.32 -20.47 -5.06
CA MET A 355 -9.53 -19.66 -4.87
C MET A 355 -9.24 -18.39 -4.07
N HIS A 356 -9.89 -17.31 -4.46
CA HIS A 356 -9.90 -16.03 -3.74
C HIS A 356 -11.34 -15.61 -3.49
N GLY A 357 -11.71 -15.45 -2.21
CA GLY A 357 -13.04 -15.01 -1.82
C GLY A 357 -13.17 -13.50 -1.83
N THR A 358 -14.31 -13.01 -2.31
CA THR A 358 -14.62 -11.58 -2.37
C THR A 358 -16.13 -11.38 -2.53
N SER A 359 -16.60 -10.14 -2.68
CA SER A 359 -17.99 -9.88 -3.07
C SER A 359 -18.16 -10.00 -4.59
N PRO A 360 -19.37 -10.23 -5.11
CA PRO A 360 -19.63 -10.16 -6.56
C PRO A 360 -19.11 -8.88 -7.22
N ASN A 361 -19.26 -7.73 -6.57
CA ASN A 361 -18.71 -6.45 -7.04
C ASN A 361 -17.17 -6.43 -7.00
N GLY A 362 -16.56 -7.01 -5.97
CA GLY A 362 -15.11 -7.18 -5.86
C GLY A 362 -14.54 -8.06 -6.97
N ALA A 363 -15.21 -9.18 -7.29
CA ALA A 363 -14.84 -10.06 -8.39
C ALA A 363 -14.90 -9.34 -9.75
N LEU A 364 -15.92 -8.50 -9.98
CA LEU A 364 -15.99 -7.65 -11.18
C LEU A 364 -14.82 -6.66 -11.22
N GLY A 365 -14.56 -5.94 -10.12
CA GLY A 365 -13.45 -4.99 -10.03
C GLY A 365 -12.08 -5.64 -10.28
N ILE A 366 -11.82 -6.81 -9.68
CA ILE A 366 -10.57 -7.56 -9.86
C ILE A 366 -10.43 -8.03 -11.31
N THR A 367 -11.50 -8.56 -11.90
CA THR A 367 -11.46 -9.02 -13.30
C THR A 367 -11.37 -7.86 -14.30
N ASP A 368 -11.72 -6.63 -13.90
CA ASP A 368 -11.60 -5.43 -14.73
C ASP A 368 -10.31 -4.62 -14.53
N ALA A 369 -9.67 -4.69 -13.36
CA ALA A 369 -8.51 -3.86 -13.05
C ALA A 369 -7.28 -4.66 -12.63
N GLY A 370 -7.40 -5.98 -12.50
CA GLY A 370 -6.40 -6.84 -11.89
C GLY A 370 -6.39 -6.77 -10.37
N PHE A 371 -5.57 -7.62 -9.75
CA PHE A 371 -5.35 -7.59 -8.31
C PHE A 371 -4.59 -6.33 -7.90
N ARG A 372 -5.10 -5.65 -6.87
CA ARG A 372 -4.50 -4.45 -6.29
C ARG A 372 -3.95 -4.79 -4.91
N LEU A 373 -2.65 -5.07 -4.85
CA LEU A 373 -1.97 -5.46 -3.60
C LEU A 373 -1.98 -4.35 -2.54
N ASP A 374 -2.23 -3.10 -2.94
CA ASP A 374 -2.44 -1.96 -2.03
C ASP A 374 -3.66 -2.13 -1.09
N PHE A 375 -4.57 -3.09 -1.39
CA PHE A 375 -5.70 -3.46 -0.53
C PHE A 375 -5.44 -4.69 0.34
N SER A 376 -4.25 -5.30 0.28
CA SER A 376 -3.90 -6.42 1.17
C SER A 376 -4.01 -5.99 2.64
N GLY A 377 -4.56 -6.85 3.50
CA GLY A 377 -4.79 -6.57 4.93
C GLY A 377 -6.04 -5.74 5.26
N SER A 378 -6.83 -5.29 4.28
CA SER A 378 -8.02 -4.44 4.52
C SER A 378 -9.29 -5.19 5.00
N HIS A 379 -9.35 -6.52 4.82
CA HIS A 379 -10.55 -7.33 5.12
C HIS A 379 -10.36 -8.36 6.25
N ALA A 380 -9.15 -8.93 6.41
CA ALA A 380 -8.71 -9.76 7.53
C ALA A 380 -7.19 -10.01 7.41
N GLY A 381 -6.53 -10.34 8.52
CA GLY A 381 -5.11 -10.02 8.81
C GLY A 381 -4.03 -10.48 7.81
N SER A 382 -2.93 -9.74 7.75
CA SER A 382 -1.73 -9.99 6.93
C SER A 382 -0.73 -10.95 7.61
N MET A 383 -1.22 -12.11 8.07
CA MET A 383 -0.46 -13.06 8.90
C MET A 383 0.89 -13.49 8.28
N PHE A 384 0.95 -13.56 6.96
CA PHE A 384 2.10 -13.97 6.16
C PHE A 384 2.61 -12.84 5.24
N GLY A 385 2.40 -11.59 5.65
CA GLY A 385 2.83 -10.39 4.92
C GLY A 385 1.74 -9.78 4.03
N ASP A 386 2.06 -8.61 3.48
CA ASP A 386 1.16 -7.79 2.68
C ASP A 386 1.17 -8.26 1.21
N GLY A 387 0.33 -9.25 0.91
CA GLY A 387 0.20 -9.88 -0.40
C GLY A 387 -1.25 -10.26 -0.73
N ALA A 388 -1.44 -10.89 -1.88
CA ALA A 388 -2.72 -11.48 -2.26
C ALA A 388 -2.82 -12.92 -1.72
N TYR A 389 -3.85 -13.18 -0.93
CA TYR A 389 -4.09 -14.45 -0.27
C TYR A 389 -5.03 -15.32 -1.10
N PHE A 390 -4.68 -16.60 -1.20
CA PHE A 390 -5.44 -17.62 -1.89
C PHE A 390 -5.58 -18.86 -1.03
N ALA A 391 -6.64 -19.62 -1.25
CA ALA A 391 -6.87 -20.89 -0.61
C ALA A 391 -7.12 -21.98 -1.65
N GLU A 392 -6.60 -23.17 -1.39
CA GLU A 392 -6.96 -24.38 -2.15
C GLU A 392 -8.30 -24.97 -1.70
N CYS A 393 -8.80 -24.52 -0.54
CA CYS A 393 -10.00 -25.01 0.10
C CYS A 393 -11.15 -24.01 -0.10
N SER A 394 -12.27 -24.47 -0.64
CA SER A 394 -13.43 -23.62 -0.95
C SER A 394 -14.02 -22.98 0.31
N SER A 395 -14.13 -23.75 1.40
CA SER A 395 -14.62 -23.24 2.69
C SER A 395 -13.76 -22.12 3.27
N LYS A 396 -12.42 -22.16 3.09
CA LYS A 396 -11.52 -21.08 3.53
C LYS A 396 -11.66 -19.85 2.66
N ALA A 397 -11.71 -20.01 1.34
CA ALA A 397 -11.97 -18.88 0.45
C ALA A 397 -13.34 -18.22 0.76
N ASP A 398 -14.37 -19.02 1.06
CA ASP A 398 -15.71 -18.53 1.44
C ASP A 398 -15.71 -17.67 2.72
N GLU A 399 -14.78 -17.85 3.66
CA GLU A 399 -14.68 -17.00 4.86
C GLU A 399 -14.43 -15.53 4.51
N TYR A 400 -13.75 -15.27 3.40
CA TYR A 400 -13.45 -13.92 2.91
C TYR A 400 -14.49 -13.40 1.91
N SER A 401 -15.55 -14.17 1.67
CA SER A 401 -16.60 -13.80 0.73
C SER A 401 -17.78 -13.13 1.44
N SER A 402 -18.25 -12.03 0.88
CA SER A 402 -19.46 -11.34 1.31
C SER A 402 -20.54 -11.44 0.25
N ALA A 403 -21.80 -11.38 0.69
CA ALA A 403 -22.94 -11.36 -0.22
C ALA A 403 -22.87 -10.08 -1.08
N GLY A 404 -23.33 -10.18 -2.32
CA GLY A 404 -23.54 -9.02 -3.16
C GLY A 404 -24.78 -8.23 -2.76
N ASP A 405 -24.88 -7.04 -3.32
CA ASP A 405 -26.04 -6.15 -3.14
C ASP A 405 -26.96 -6.19 -4.35
N GLY A 406 -28.21 -5.73 -4.17
CA GLY A 406 -29.18 -5.58 -5.26
C GLY A 406 -29.46 -6.90 -5.97
N ILE A 407 -29.16 -6.97 -7.27
CA ILE A 407 -29.40 -8.20 -8.07
C ILE A 407 -28.54 -9.40 -7.65
N TYR A 408 -27.51 -9.17 -6.83
CA TYR A 408 -26.65 -10.20 -6.27
C TYR A 408 -26.93 -10.46 -4.77
N GLU A 409 -28.06 -10.00 -4.25
CA GLU A 409 -28.46 -10.28 -2.87
C GLU A 409 -28.52 -11.80 -2.63
N GLY A 410 -27.85 -12.25 -1.55
CA GLY A 410 -27.71 -13.68 -1.22
C GLY A 410 -26.72 -14.46 -2.11
N VAL A 411 -26.09 -13.81 -3.10
CA VAL A 411 -25.09 -14.39 -3.98
C VAL A 411 -23.69 -14.00 -3.52
N PHE A 412 -22.77 -14.95 -3.52
CA PHE A 412 -21.38 -14.79 -3.15
C PHE A 412 -20.48 -15.04 -4.36
N ALA A 413 -19.20 -14.63 -4.29
CA ALA A 413 -18.26 -14.81 -5.39
C ALA A 413 -16.91 -15.36 -4.94
N LEU A 414 -16.47 -16.41 -5.62
CA LEU A 414 -15.09 -16.88 -5.61
C LEU A 414 -14.45 -16.62 -6.97
N LEU A 415 -13.20 -16.16 -6.98
CA LEU A 415 -12.36 -16.22 -8.17
C LEU A 415 -11.55 -17.51 -8.13
N LEU A 416 -11.54 -18.28 -9.22
CA LEU A 416 -10.55 -19.34 -9.43
C LEU A 416 -9.43 -18.79 -10.31
N CYS A 417 -8.29 -18.55 -9.68
CA CYS A 417 -7.15 -17.88 -10.29
C CYS A 417 -6.07 -18.88 -10.65
N ARG A 418 -5.38 -18.67 -11.78
CA ARG A 418 -4.03 -19.22 -11.94
C ARG A 418 -3.08 -18.39 -11.10
N VAL A 419 -2.34 -19.04 -10.23
CA VAL A 419 -1.38 -18.40 -9.33
C VAL A 419 -0.04 -19.07 -9.54
N SER A 420 0.97 -18.29 -9.96
CA SER A 420 2.35 -18.77 -10.07
C SER A 420 3.09 -18.49 -8.77
N CYS A 421 3.21 -19.52 -7.92
CA CYS A 421 3.86 -19.38 -6.62
C CYS A 421 5.39 -19.34 -6.73
N GLY A 422 5.98 -19.95 -7.76
CA GLY A 422 7.43 -20.04 -7.91
C GLY A 422 8.09 -20.76 -6.72
N GLN A 423 9.25 -20.28 -6.28
CA GLN A 423 9.91 -20.81 -5.09
C GLN A 423 9.19 -20.31 -3.84
N MET A 424 8.70 -21.24 -3.01
CA MET A 424 7.86 -20.92 -1.86
C MET A 424 8.62 -21.01 -0.54
N LEU A 425 8.29 -20.11 0.39
CA LEU A 425 8.63 -20.24 1.79
C LEU A 425 7.47 -20.91 2.54
N ARG A 426 7.65 -22.14 3.03
CA ARG A 426 6.66 -22.80 3.90
C ARG A 426 6.78 -22.28 5.33
N MET A 427 5.67 -21.83 5.90
CA MET A 427 5.60 -21.29 7.25
C MET A 427 4.49 -21.96 8.06
N LEU A 428 4.82 -22.50 9.23
CA LEU A 428 3.85 -23.11 10.15
C LEU A 428 3.20 -22.06 11.09
N ARG A 429 3.85 -20.90 11.23
CA ARG A 429 3.46 -19.81 12.15
C ARG A 429 3.66 -18.46 11.46
N ALA A 430 2.88 -17.48 11.91
CA ALA A 430 2.99 -16.10 11.48
C ALA A 430 4.33 -15.48 11.94
N ASP A 431 5.10 -14.95 11.01
CA ASP A 431 6.29 -14.14 11.30
C ASP A 431 6.60 -13.21 10.13
N SER A 432 6.14 -11.97 10.22
CA SER A 432 6.30 -10.97 9.16
C SER A 432 7.77 -10.66 8.87
N ARG A 433 8.66 -10.69 9.87
CA ARG A 433 10.09 -10.39 9.65
C ARG A 433 10.76 -11.46 8.80
N THR A 434 10.45 -12.73 9.05
CA THR A 434 10.97 -13.83 8.23
C THR A 434 10.48 -13.73 6.80
N VAL A 435 9.21 -13.37 6.59
CA VAL A 435 8.65 -13.10 5.25
C VAL A 435 9.39 -11.97 4.56
N GLU A 436 9.50 -10.81 5.22
CA GLU A 436 10.17 -9.62 4.67
C GLU A 436 11.63 -9.89 4.30
N GLN A 437 12.37 -10.61 5.15
CA GLN A 437 13.76 -10.99 4.88
C GLN A 437 13.89 -11.97 3.71
N ALA A 438 13.01 -12.97 3.63
CA ALA A 438 13.03 -13.95 2.54
C ALA A 438 12.67 -13.32 1.18
N LEU A 439 11.68 -12.42 1.16
CA LEU A 439 11.31 -11.67 -0.03
C LEU A 439 12.41 -10.67 -0.42
N GLY A 440 12.98 -9.94 0.55
CA GLY A 440 14.04 -8.97 0.33
C GLY A 440 15.35 -9.58 -0.20
N SER A 441 15.68 -10.79 0.23
CA SER A 441 16.80 -11.57 -0.32
C SER A 441 16.49 -12.19 -1.70
N GLN A 442 15.25 -12.08 -2.18
CA GLN A 442 14.79 -12.59 -3.46
C GLN A 442 15.00 -14.10 -3.67
N VAL A 443 15.14 -14.88 -2.59
CA VAL A 443 15.32 -16.35 -2.65
C VAL A 443 13.99 -17.10 -2.78
N VAL A 444 12.88 -16.42 -2.50
CA VAL A 444 11.51 -16.90 -2.69
C VAL A 444 10.67 -15.88 -3.45
N SER A 445 9.51 -16.31 -3.94
CA SER A 445 8.52 -15.50 -4.67
C SER A 445 7.13 -15.53 -4.03
N SER A 446 6.91 -16.41 -3.06
CA SER A 446 5.63 -16.53 -2.37
C SER A 446 5.78 -17.26 -1.03
N VAL A 447 4.71 -17.26 -0.24
CA VAL A 447 4.64 -17.93 1.05
C VAL A 447 3.51 -18.96 1.04
N LEU A 448 3.80 -20.15 1.57
CA LEU A 448 2.82 -21.17 1.92
C LEU A 448 2.61 -21.13 3.44
N GLY A 449 1.51 -20.52 3.86
CA GLY A 449 1.06 -20.53 5.25
C GLY A 449 0.36 -21.85 5.58
N ASP A 450 1.06 -22.77 6.23
CA ASP A 450 0.58 -24.12 6.52
C ASP A 450 0.03 -24.22 7.95
N ARG A 451 -1.16 -23.60 8.14
CA ARG A 451 -1.91 -23.67 9.40
C ARG A 451 -2.63 -25.00 9.57
N GLU A 452 -2.75 -25.78 8.50
CA GLU A 452 -3.20 -27.16 8.55
C GLU A 452 -2.21 -28.03 9.34
N ALA A 453 -0.92 -28.05 8.97
CA ALA A 453 0.08 -28.83 9.69
C ALA A 453 0.37 -28.35 11.13
N SER A 454 0.01 -27.10 11.48
CA SER A 454 0.29 -26.56 12.83
C SER A 454 -0.90 -26.57 13.78
N VAL A 455 -2.11 -26.35 13.29
CA VAL A 455 -3.34 -26.25 14.13
C VAL A 455 -4.56 -26.93 13.49
N GLY A 456 -4.38 -27.72 12.43
CA GLY A 456 -5.45 -28.52 11.82
C GLY A 456 -6.53 -27.70 11.09
N THR A 457 -6.17 -26.52 10.56
CA THR A 457 -7.11 -25.65 9.82
C THR A 457 -6.88 -25.70 8.30
N TYR A 458 -6.20 -24.71 7.74
CA TYR A 458 -6.09 -24.52 6.29
C TYR A 458 -4.66 -24.19 5.86
N ARG A 459 -4.35 -24.48 4.60
CA ARG A 459 -3.20 -23.89 3.91
C ARG A 459 -3.63 -22.68 3.10
N GLU A 460 -2.88 -21.61 3.23
CA GLU A 460 -3.06 -20.36 2.49
C GLU A 460 -1.79 -20.06 1.68
N PHE A 461 -1.97 -19.51 0.49
CA PHE A 461 -0.91 -19.19 -0.44
C PHE A 461 -0.88 -17.70 -0.65
N VAL A 462 0.29 -17.08 -0.50
CA VAL A 462 0.44 -15.62 -0.57
C VAL A 462 1.46 -15.25 -1.62
N VAL A 463 1.04 -14.47 -2.61
CA VAL A 463 1.92 -13.90 -3.64
C VAL A 463 1.99 -12.38 -3.50
N PHE A 464 3.13 -11.80 -3.88
CA PHE A 464 3.47 -10.41 -3.57
C PHE A 464 3.59 -9.54 -4.82
N GLU A 465 3.22 -10.07 -5.99
CA GLU A 465 3.15 -9.33 -7.23
C GLU A 465 1.84 -9.66 -7.98
N ALA A 466 1.10 -8.64 -8.41
CA ALA A 466 -0.17 -8.83 -9.11
C ALA A 466 -0.02 -9.65 -10.40
N ALA A 467 1.14 -9.52 -11.07
CA ALA A 467 1.46 -10.28 -12.28
C ALA A 467 1.64 -11.78 -12.03
N GLN A 468 1.75 -12.26 -10.79
CA GLN A 468 1.74 -13.70 -10.48
C GLN A 468 0.33 -14.31 -10.56
N ILE A 469 -0.70 -13.52 -10.84
CA ILE A 469 -2.10 -13.92 -10.74
C ILE A 469 -2.82 -13.65 -12.06
N TYR A 470 -3.59 -14.63 -12.52
CA TYR A 470 -4.57 -14.46 -13.58
C TYR A 470 -5.96 -14.93 -13.09
N PRO A 471 -6.94 -14.02 -12.88
CA PRO A 471 -8.28 -14.39 -12.43
C PRO A 471 -9.09 -15.02 -13.57
N GLU A 472 -8.87 -16.31 -13.83
CA GLU A 472 -9.42 -16.98 -15.03
C GLU A 472 -10.92 -17.28 -14.94
N TYR A 473 -11.46 -17.55 -13.75
CA TYR A 473 -12.89 -17.83 -13.61
C TYR A 473 -13.52 -17.07 -12.45
N VAL A 474 -14.73 -16.56 -12.68
CA VAL A 474 -15.63 -16.04 -11.64
C VAL A 474 -16.67 -17.10 -11.36
N MET A 475 -16.80 -17.53 -10.10
CA MET A 475 -17.79 -18.49 -9.64
C MET A 475 -18.78 -17.77 -8.71
N LEU A 476 -20.02 -17.61 -9.18
CA LEU A 476 -21.12 -17.08 -8.39
C LEU A 476 -21.87 -18.24 -7.75
N TYR A 477 -22.05 -18.20 -6.43
CA TYR A 477 -22.62 -19.29 -5.66
C TYR A 477 -23.53 -18.79 -4.54
N GLU A 478 -24.30 -19.69 -3.97
CA GLU A 478 -25.02 -19.49 -2.72
C GLU A 478 -24.54 -20.47 -1.66
N ARG A 479 -24.82 -20.14 -0.40
CA ARG A 479 -24.52 -20.98 0.76
C ARG A 479 -25.74 -21.83 1.12
N GLU A 480 -25.57 -23.13 1.23
CA GLU A 480 -26.60 -24.06 1.73
C GLU A 480 -26.31 -24.42 3.19
N TYR A 481 -27.30 -24.29 4.09
CA TYR A 481 -27.13 -24.39 5.54
C TYR A 481 -27.72 -25.64 6.19
#